data_AF-A0A842QZM8-F1
#
_entry.id   AF-A0A842QZM8-F1
#
_cell.length_a   1.000
_cell.length_b   1.000
_cell.length_c   1.000
_cell.angle_alpha   90.00
_cell.angle_beta   90.00
_cell.angle_gamma   90.00
#
_symmetry.space_group_name_H-M   'P 1'
#
loop_
_entity.id
_entity.type
_entity.pdbx_description
1 polymer ?
#
loop_
_entity_poly.entity_id
_entity_poly.type
_entity_poly.pdbx_seq_one_letter_code
_entity_poly.pdbx_strand_id
1 'polypeptide(L)'
;MASKRRSRLMRIMEIDRELQRLENDSKYRDLRKNLKTLESSAVGSRQVRIGTPENLDRKVELRRNSPEMEDLIKRYREQLQEYQEKIDKLYHEKKALEKELFPT
;
A
#
# COMPACT_ATOMS: atom_id res chain seq x y z
N MET A 1 8.38 36.66 2.34
CA MET A 1 7.30 35.77 1.87
C MET A 1 7.75 34.75 0.81
N ALA A 2 8.64 35.10 -0.13
CA ALA A 2 9.13 34.17 -1.17
C ALA A 2 9.81 32.89 -0.62
N SER A 3 10.57 33.00 0.48
CA SER A 3 11.23 31.85 1.13
C SER A 3 10.23 30.77 1.61
N LYS A 4 9.11 31.16 2.24
CA LYS A 4 8.04 30.24 2.68
C LYS A 4 7.31 29.58 1.51
N ARG A 5 7.14 30.30 0.40
CA ARG A 5 6.53 29.72 -0.82
C ARG A 5 7.44 28.65 -1.41
N ARG A 6 8.73 28.95 -1.54
CA ARG A 6 9.75 28.02 -2.06
C ARG A 6 9.87 26.77 -1.19
N SER A 7 9.91 26.91 0.14
CA SER A 7 10.01 25.76 1.05
C SER A 7 8.82 24.81 0.94
N ARG A 8 7.59 25.34 0.81
CA ARG A 8 6.38 24.53 0.62
C ARG A 8 6.39 23.78 -0.71
N LEU A 9 6.80 24.43 -1.79
CA LEU A 9 6.94 23.78 -3.10
C LEU A 9 7.98 22.65 -3.05
N MET A 10 9.13 22.88 -2.41
CA MET A 10 10.13 21.84 -2.20
C MET A 10 9.56 20.66 -1.43
N ARG A 11 8.78 20.92 -0.37
CA ARG A 11 8.15 19.86 0.42
C ARG A 11 7.12 19.05 -0.39
N ILE A 12 6.30 19.69 -1.22
CA ILE A 12 5.39 18.97 -2.14
C ILE A 12 6.18 18.06 -3.08
N MET A 13 7.29 18.55 -3.65
CA MET A 13 8.14 17.72 -4.52
C MET A 13 8.77 16.53 -3.78
N GLU A 14 9.14 16.69 -2.51
CA GLU A 14 9.63 15.59 -1.68
C GLU A 14 8.53 14.55 -1.42
N ILE A 15 7.32 15.00 -1.07
CA ILE A 15 6.15 14.14 -0.87
C ILE A 15 5.86 13.34 -2.14
N ASP A 16 5.86 13.98 -3.31
CA ASP A 16 5.62 13.30 -4.58
C ASP A 16 6.64 12.20 -4.87
N ARG A 17 7.92 12.47 -4.58
CA ARG A 17 8.99 11.46 -4.69
C ARG A 17 8.78 10.32 -3.71
N GLU A 18 8.33 10.59 -2.49
CA GLU A 18 8.08 9.57 -1.49
C GLU A 18 6.89 8.69 -1.86
N LEU A 19 5.79 9.28 -2.33
CA LEU A 19 4.64 8.55 -2.86
C LEU A 19 5.05 7.64 -4.03
N GLN A 20 5.81 8.16 -5.00
CA GLN A 20 6.33 7.36 -6.10
C GLN A 20 7.23 6.20 -5.64
N ARG A 21 8.04 6.41 -4.59
CA ARG A 21 8.87 5.34 -4.01
C ARG A 21 8.01 4.25 -3.37
N LEU A 22 6.98 4.62 -2.61
CA LEU A 22 6.05 3.68 -1.99
C LEU A 22 5.26 2.88 -3.04
N GLU A 23 4.79 3.53 -4.10
CA GLU A 23 4.09 2.85 -5.20
C GLU A 23 4.99 1.86 -5.96
N ASN A 24 6.27 2.19 -6.09
CA ASN A 24 7.26 1.35 -6.76
C ASN A 24 7.96 0.34 -5.83
N ASP A 25 7.66 0.34 -4.54
CA ASP A 25 8.18 -0.62 -3.58
C ASP A 25 7.74 -2.03 -4.00
N SER A 26 8.71 -2.90 -4.26
CA SER A 26 8.49 -4.27 -4.74
C SER A 26 7.68 -5.09 -3.74
N LYS A 27 7.99 -4.96 -2.45
CA LYS A 27 7.27 -5.64 -1.39
C LYS A 27 5.81 -5.17 -1.33
N TYR A 28 5.56 -3.86 -1.39
CA TYR A 28 4.20 -3.32 -1.42
C TYR A 28 3.39 -3.85 -2.61
N ARG A 29 3.99 -3.87 -3.80
CA ARG A 29 3.36 -4.38 -5.02
C ARG A 29 3.04 -5.86 -4.92
N ASP A 30 3.95 -6.66 -4.40
CA ASP A 30 3.76 -8.10 -4.23
C ASP A 30 2.71 -8.42 -3.16
N LEU A 31 2.70 -7.67 -2.05
CA LEU A 31 1.65 -7.78 -1.03
C LEU A 31 0.26 -7.51 -1.62
N ARG A 32 0.09 -6.42 -2.39
CA ARG A 32 -1.18 -6.10 -3.07
C ARG A 32 -1.59 -7.16 -4.08
N LYS A 33 -0.64 -7.65 -4.87
CA LYS A 33 -0.89 -8.70 -5.87
C LYS A 33 -1.35 -10.00 -5.21
N ASN A 34 -0.70 -10.37 -4.11
CA ASN A 34 -1.04 -11.57 -3.37
C ASN A 34 -2.40 -11.46 -2.68
N LEU A 35 -2.68 -10.34 -2.02
CA LEU A 35 -4.00 -10.08 -1.44
C LEU A 35 -5.11 -10.14 -2.50
N LYS A 36 -4.92 -9.49 -3.65
CA LYS A 36 -5.87 -9.56 -4.78
C LYS A 36 -6.10 -11.00 -5.25
N THR A 37 -5.06 -11.83 -5.24
CA THR A 37 -5.18 -13.25 -5.61
C THR A 37 -6.03 -14.01 -4.60
N LEU A 38 -5.83 -13.75 -3.30
CA LEU A 38 -6.60 -14.37 -2.21
C LEU A 38 -8.07 -13.93 -2.19
N GLU A 39 -8.34 -12.65 -2.46
CA GLU A 39 -9.69 -12.09 -2.51
C GLU A 39 -10.42 -12.41 -3.82
N SER A 40 -9.69 -12.76 -4.88
CA SER A 40 -10.32 -13.11 -6.15
C SER A 40 -11.14 -14.39 -6.01
N SER A 41 -12.43 -14.30 -6.34
CA SER A 41 -13.37 -15.43 -6.41
C SER A 41 -13.08 -16.39 -7.57
N ALA A 42 -11.85 -16.39 -8.10
CA ALA A 42 -11.52 -16.96 -9.39
C ALA A 42 -11.93 -18.44 -9.48
N VAL A 43 -12.72 -18.78 -10.50
CA VAL A 43 -13.03 -20.14 -10.92
C VAL A 43 -11.71 -20.86 -11.19
N GLY A 44 -11.38 -21.86 -10.37
CA GLY A 44 -10.09 -22.53 -10.42
C GLY A 44 -9.88 -23.50 -9.26
N SER A 45 -8.63 -23.92 -9.06
CA SER A 45 -8.17 -24.84 -8.03
C SER A 45 -8.80 -24.56 -6.65
N ARG A 46 -9.17 -25.63 -5.94
CA ARG A 46 -9.66 -25.57 -4.54
C ARG A 46 -8.56 -25.09 -3.58
N GLN A 47 -7.30 -25.13 -4.01
CA GLN A 47 -6.11 -24.73 -3.25
C GLN A 47 -5.41 -23.53 -3.90
N VAL A 48 -4.82 -22.68 -3.06
CA VAL A 48 -4.00 -21.53 -3.44
C VAL A 48 -2.64 -21.69 -2.79
N ARG A 49 -1.57 -21.52 -3.58
CA ARG A 49 -0.19 -21.48 -3.11
C ARG A 49 0.36 -20.07 -3.20
N ILE A 50 0.68 -19.45 -2.07
CA ILE A 50 1.05 -18.03 -2.01
C ILE A 50 2.06 -17.76 -0.91
N GLY A 51 2.88 -16.71 -1.05
CA GLY A 51 3.79 -16.25 0.02
C GLY A 51 3.03 -15.77 1.26
N THR A 52 3.69 -15.67 2.41
CA THR A 52 3.09 -15.03 3.59
C THR A 52 3.46 -13.55 3.66
N PRO A 53 2.65 -12.70 4.33
CA PRO A 53 2.95 -11.27 4.45
C PRO A 53 4.29 -11.00 5.17
N GLU A 54 4.67 -11.87 6.10
CA GLU A 54 5.93 -11.76 6.84
C GLU A 54 7.14 -12.18 6.00
N ASN A 55 6.96 -13.12 5.07
CA ASN A 55 8.00 -13.60 4.16
C ASN A 55 7.38 -14.09 2.84
N LEU A 56 7.54 -13.29 1.79
CA LEU A 56 6.98 -13.55 0.47
C LEU A 56 7.60 -14.78 -0.23
N ASP A 57 8.83 -15.16 0.14
CA ASP A 57 9.50 -16.35 -0.38
C ASP A 57 8.97 -17.64 0.26
N ARG A 58 8.46 -17.53 1.50
CA ARG A 58 7.85 -18.66 2.22
C ARG A 58 6.43 -18.89 1.72
N LYS A 59 6.27 -19.84 0.80
CA LYS A 59 4.96 -20.22 0.27
C LYS A 59 4.20 -21.15 1.20
N VAL A 60 2.92 -20.87 1.40
CA VAL A 60 1.94 -21.73 2.06
C VAL A 60 0.90 -22.18 1.03
N GLU A 61 0.31 -23.35 1.25
CA GLU A 61 -0.79 -23.87 0.44
C GLU A 61 -2.04 -23.97 1.30
N LEU A 62 -3.10 -23.28 0.89
CA LEU A 62 -4.33 -23.12 1.65
C LEU A 62 -5.54 -23.47 0.80
N ARG A 63 -6.58 -23.99 1.44
CA ARG A 63 -7.86 -24.23 0.77
C ARG A 63 -8.62 -22.90 0.63
N ARG A 64 -9.26 -22.69 -0.51
CA ARG A 64 -10.13 -21.54 -0.71
C ARG A 64 -11.33 -21.58 0.23
N ASN A 65 -11.71 -20.40 0.73
CA ASN A 65 -12.80 -20.20 1.68
C ASN A 65 -12.61 -21.00 2.98
N SER A 66 -11.36 -21.30 3.35
CA SER A 66 -11.06 -21.90 4.65
C SER A 66 -10.74 -20.81 5.67
N PRO A 67 -10.95 -21.07 6.97
CA PRO A 67 -10.59 -20.13 8.03
C PRO A 67 -9.13 -19.70 7.95
N GLU A 68 -8.21 -20.61 7.59
CA GLU A 68 -6.78 -20.31 7.46
C GLU A 68 -6.50 -19.32 6.32
N MET A 69 -7.31 -19.34 5.25
CA MET A 69 -7.21 -18.35 4.18
C MET A 69 -7.73 -16.99 4.63
N GLU A 70 -8.82 -16.94 5.38
CA GLU A 70 -9.35 -15.70 5.96
C GLU A 70 -8.35 -15.05 6.93
N ASP A 71 -7.72 -15.87 7.78
CA ASP A 71 -6.65 -15.43 8.68
C ASP A 71 -5.43 -14.90 7.91
N LEU A 72 -5.07 -15.54 6.80
CA LEU A 72 -3.99 -15.03 5.94
C LEU A 72 -4.38 -13.69 5.29
N ILE A 73 -5.59 -13.56 4.76
CA ILE A 73 -6.11 -12.32 4.18
C ILE A 73 -6.06 -11.19 5.23
N LYS A 74 -6.47 -11.46 6.47
CA LYS A 74 -6.43 -10.48 7.56
C LYS A 74 -5.01 -9.95 7.78
N ARG A 75 -4.01 -10.84 7.88
CA ARG A 75 -2.60 -10.44 8.04
C ARG A 75 -2.06 -9.62 6.87
N TYR A 76 -2.46 -9.95 5.64
CA TYR A 76 -2.13 -9.13 4.46
C TYR A 76 -2.72 -7.73 4.57
N ARG A 77 -3.98 -7.60 5.01
CA ARG A 77 -4.64 -6.30 5.20
C ARG A 77 -3.97 -5.48 6.30
N GLU A 78 -3.63 -6.10 7.43
CA GLU A 78 -2.91 -5.46 8.54
C GLU A 78 -1.56 -4.88 8.06
N GLN A 79 -0.77 -5.65 7.31
CA GLN A 79 0.50 -5.15 6.82
C GLN A 79 0.36 -4.07 5.73
N LEU A 80 -0.65 -4.18 4.87
CA LEU A 80 -0.95 -3.15 3.86
C LEU A 80 -1.51 -1.87 4.49
N GLN A 81 -2.13 -1.96 5.67
CA GLN A 81 -2.62 -0.79 6.40
C GLN A 81 -1.48 0.15 6.79
N GLU A 82 -0.30 -0.37 7.19
CA GLU A 82 0.86 0.47 7.49
C GLU A 82 1.30 1.32 6.28
N TYR A 83 1.30 0.73 5.09
CA TYR A 83 1.58 1.44 3.85
C TYR A 83 0.48 2.47 3.56
N GLN A 84 -0.78 2.09 3.73
CA GLN A 84 -1.92 2.97 3.47
C GLN A 84 -1.90 4.20 4.40
N GLU A 85 -1.66 4.02 5.70
CA GLU A 85 -1.56 5.11 6.67
C GLU A 85 -0.44 6.08 6.31
N LYS A 86 0.69 5.57 5.83
CA LYS A 86 1.80 6.40 5.37
C LYS A 86 1.44 7.20 4.12
N ILE A 87 0.80 6.55 3.15
CA ILE A 87 0.32 7.18 1.91
C ILE A 87 -0.71 8.27 2.23
N ASP A 88 -1.67 8.00 3.10
CA ASP A 88 -2.72 8.95 3.48
C ASP A 88 -2.14 10.18 4.18
N LYS A 89 -1.20 9.99 5.10
CA LYS A 89 -0.48 11.10 5.76
C LYS A 89 0.21 12.02 4.72
N LEU A 90 0.91 11.42 3.76
CA LEU A 90 1.59 12.16 2.69
C LEU A 90 0.59 12.93 1.81
N TYR A 91 -0.51 12.30 1.41
CA TYR A 91 -1.56 12.97 0.64
C TYR A 91 -2.21 14.12 1.40
N HIS A 92 -2.50 13.94 2.70
CA HIS A 92 -3.05 14.99 3.54
C HIS A 92 -2.09 16.18 3.69
N GLU A 93 -0.81 15.91 3.93
CA GLU A 93 0.22 16.95 4.01
C GLU A 93 0.33 17.72 2.69
N LYS A 94 0.41 17.01 1.56
CA LYS A 94 0.45 17.63 0.23
C LYS A 94 -0.76 18.52 -0.01
N LYS A 95 -1.96 18.02 0.26
CA LYS A 95 -3.21 18.77 0.05
C LYS A 95 -3.28 20.03 0.92
N ALA A 96 -2.78 19.97 2.15
CA ALA A 96 -2.69 21.14 3.02
C ALA A 96 -1.72 22.20 2.45
N LEU A 97 -0.54 21.77 2.00
CA LEU A 97 0.46 22.66 1.38
C LEU A 97 -0.05 23.29 0.07
N GLU A 98 -0.75 22.52 -0.76
CA GLU A 98 -1.37 23.01 -1.99
C GLU A 98 -2.43 24.07 -1.70
N LYS A 99 -3.29 23.85 -0.69
CA LYS A 99 -4.30 24.84 -0.28
C LYS A 99 -3.67 26.14 0.22
N GLU A 100 -2.53 26.07 0.89
CA GLU A 100 -1.78 27.26 1.32
C GLU A 100 -1.11 28.02 0.17
N LEU A 101 -0.72 27.31 -0.90
CA LEU A 101 0.00 27.88 -2.04
C LEU A 101 -0.91 28.37 -3.16
N PHE A 102 -2.05 27.71 -3.34
CA PHE A 102 -3.03 27.94 -4.39
C PHE A 102 -4.43 28.05 -3.78
N PRO A 103 -4.69 29.10 -2.97
CA PRO A 103 -6.03 29.35 -2.45
C PRO A 103 -6.95 29.71 -3.62
N THR A 104 -7.83 28.79 -4.00
CA THR A 104 -9.02 29.06 -4.81
C THR A 104 -10.13 29.64 -3.94
#